data_AF-A0A0F7Y3Y0-F1
#
_entry.id   AF-A0A0F7Y3Y0-F1
#
_cell.length_a   1.000
_cell.length_b   1.000
_cell.length_c   1.000
_cell.angle_alpha   90.00
_cell.angle_beta   90.00
_cell.angle_gamma   90.00
#
_symmetry.space_group_name_H-M   'P 1'
#
loop_
_entity.id
_entity.type
_entity.pdbx_description
1 polymer ?
#
loop_
_entity_poly.entity_id
_entity_poly.type
_entity_poly.pdbx_seq_one_letter_code
_entity_poly.pdbx_strand_id
1 'polypeptide(L)' 'MLRSNERLPTALLLGLMLLASGCTTKPASSLPPSVAPARTPPLPLEARQPPAPQWCSPTCSHGLMLERESWRQRMTAPE' A
#
# COMPACT_ATOMS: atom_id res chain seq x y z
N MET A 1 -51.81 2.25 45.39
CA MET A 1 -51.47 3.29 44.40
C MET A 1 -50.30 2.79 43.55
N LEU A 2 -50.55 2.29 42.34
CA LEU A 2 -49.48 2.00 41.39
C LEU A 2 -49.10 3.33 40.71
N ARG A 3 -47.93 3.86 41.05
CA ARG A 3 -47.34 5.02 40.37
C ARG A 3 -46.95 4.56 38.97
N SER A 4 -47.64 5.06 37.94
CA SER A 4 -47.35 4.72 36.55
C SER A 4 -45.92 5.14 36.21
N ASN A 5 -45.18 4.23 35.60
CA ASN A 5 -43.78 4.39 35.25
C ASN A 5 -43.64 4.66 33.74
N GLU A 6 -44.52 5.49 33.20
CA GLU A 6 -44.63 5.81 31.76
C GLU A 6 -43.40 6.54 31.20
N ARG A 7 -42.49 7.01 32.07
CA ARG A 7 -41.26 7.73 31.67
C ARG A 7 -40.11 6.81 31.27
N LEU A 8 -40.10 5.58 31.81
CA LEU A 8 -39.09 4.57 31.50
C LEU A 8 -39.13 4.07 30.04
N PRO A 9 -40.32 3.74 29.47
CA PRO A 9 -40.39 3.27 28.08
C PRO A 9 -40.03 4.36 27.07
N THR A 10 -40.38 5.62 27.33
CA THR A 10 -40.05 6.74 26.41
C THR A 10 -38.56 7.03 26.38
N ALA A 11 -37.88 6.98 27.53
CA ALA A 11 -36.43 7.17 27.61
C ALA A 11 -35.67 6.04 26.89
N LEU A 12 -36.14 4.79 27.01
CA LEU A 12 -35.58 3.64 26.31
C LEU A 12 -35.76 3.76 24.79
N LEU A 13 -36.96 4.15 24.35
CA LEU A 13 -37.27 4.40 22.93
C LEU A 13 -36.41 5.52 22.33
N LEU A 14 -36.22 6.62 23.07
CA LEU A 14 -35.39 7.73 22.61
C LEU A 14 -33.92 7.30 22.49
N GLY A 15 -33.41 6.53 23.45
CA GLY A 15 -32.06 5.95 23.39
C GLY A 15 -31.86 5.04 22.18
N LEU A 16 -32.83 4.17 21.90
CA LEU A 16 -32.83 3.29 20.72
C LEU A 16 -32.79 4.06 19.40
N MET A 17 -33.52 5.18 19.29
CA MET A 17 -33.52 6.02 18.10
C MET A 17 -32.20 6.77 17.91
N LEU A 18 -31.54 7.20 18.99
CA LEU A 18 -30.20 7.78 18.92
C LEU A 18 -29.11 6.76 18.55
N LEU A 19 -29.25 5.51 18.98
CA LEU A 19 -28.35 4.42 18.61
C LEU A 19 -28.51 4.02 17.13
N ALA A 20 -29.72 4.13 16.58
CA ALA A 20 -30.03 3.76 15.20
C ALA A 20 -29.58 4.82 14.16
N SER A 21 -29.36 6.07 14.54
CA SER A 21 -28.97 7.16 13.62
C SER A 21 -27.46 7.22 13.32
N GLY A 22 -26.66 6.29 13.85
CA GLY A 22 -25.20 6.35 13.80
C GLY A 22 -24.50 5.81 12.54
N CYS A 23 -25.21 5.19 11.58
CA CYS A 23 -24.55 4.55 10.43
C CYS A 23 -25.34 4.68 9.13
N THR A 24 -25.06 5.72 8.32
CA THR A 24 -25.42 5.69 6.89
C THR A 24 -24.53 6.55 5.99
N THR A 25 -23.58 7.33 6.52
CA THR A 25 -22.61 8.00 5.67
C THR A 25 -21.44 7.08 5.37
N LYS A 26 -21.64 6.14 4.44
CA LYS A 26 -20.50 5.62 3.67
C LYS A 26 -19.84 6.85 3.05
N PRO A 27 -18.59 7.20 3.38
CA PRO A 27 -17.92 8.30 2.72
C PRO A 27 -17.97 7.99 1.23
N ALA A 28 -18.54 8.90 0.44
CA ALA A 28 -18.38 8.83 -1.01
C ALA A 28 -16.88 8.70 -1.24
N SER A 29 -16.48 7.57 -1.84
CA SER A 29 -15.09 7.15 -2.00
C SER A 29 -14.20 8.36 -2.24
N SER A 30 -13.47 8.80 -1.21
CA SER A 30 -12.57 9.95 -1.29
C SER A 30 -11.30 9.47 -1.98
N LEU A 31 -11.44 8.98 -3.20
CA LEU A 31 -10.29 8.75 -4.05
C LEU A 31 -9.66 10.12 -4.28
N PRO A 32 -8.37 10.29 -3.96
CA PRO A 32 -7.69 11.52 -4.30
C PRO A 32 -7.86 11.78 -5.81
N PRO A 33 -7.94 13.04 -6.24
CA PRO A 33 -8.05 13.37 -7.65
C PRO A 33 -6.93 12.67 -8.42
N SER A 34 -7.26 12.10 -9.58
CA SER A 34 -6.26 11.54 -10.49
C SER A 34 -5.38 12.68 -10.99
N VAL A 35 -4.24 12.88 -10.34
CA VAL A 35 -3.24 13.87 -10.72
C VAL A 35 -2.16 13.21 -11.56
N ALA A 36 -1.63 13.93 -12.54
CA ALA A 36 -0.48 13.47 -13.29
C ALA A 36 0.68 13.17 -12.31
N PRO A 37 1.44 12.09 -12.53
CA PRO A 37 2.58 11.77 -11.68
C PRO A 37 3.57 12.93 -11.68
N ALA A 38 4.20 13.17 -10.52
CA ALA A 38 5.23 14.17 -10.39
C ALA A 38 6.33 13.92 -11.43
N ARG A 39 6.54 14.88 -12.32
CA ARG A 39 7.63 14.83 -13.29
C ARG A 39 8.90 15.34 -12.61
N THR A 40 9.77 14.43 -12.19
CA THR A 40 11.14 14.80 -11.79
C THR A 40 11.91 15.30 -13.01
N PRO A 41 12.41 16.55 -13.00
CA PRO A 41 13.24 17.04 -14.09
C PRO A 41 14.55 16.25 -14.15
N PRO A 42 15.17 16.14 -15.33
CA PRO A 42 16.48 15.51 -15.44
C PRO A 42 17.52 16.27 -14.61
N LEU A 43 18.49 15.55 -14.06
CA LEU A 43 19.58 16.17 -13.30
C LEU A 43 20.38 17.15 -14.19
N PRO A 44 20.80 18.31 -13.64
CA PRO A 44 21.80 19.17 -14.24
C PRO A 44 23.06 18.39 -14.62
N LEU A 45 23.80 18.85 -15.64
CA LEU A 45 24.98 18.14 -16.13
C LEU A 45 26.03 17.96 -15.02
N GLU A 46 26.15 18.97 -14.16
CA GLU A 46 27.05 19.06 -13.01
C GLU A 46 26.67 18.10 -11.87
N ALA A 47 25.40 17.69 -11.81
CA ALA A 47 24.87 16.76 -10.81
C ALA A 47 24.86 15.30 -11.30
N ARG A 48 25.27 15.05 -12.55
CA ARG A 48 25.34 13.69 -13.10
C ARG A 48 26.65 13.03 -12.69
N GLN A 49 26.56 11.75 -12.37
CA GLN A 49 27.75 10.93 -12.23
C GLN A 49 28.39 10.70 -13.62
N PRO A 50 29.73 10.62 -13.69
CA PRO A 50 30.40 10.24 -14.92
C PRO A 50 29.95 8.83 -15.36
N PRO A 51 30.01 8.51 -16.66
CA PRO A 51 29.75 7.15 -17.13
C PRO A 51 30.59 6.14 -16.37
N ALA A 52 29.98 5.00 -16.04
CA ALA A 52 30.69 3.91 -15.38
C ALA A 52 31.90 3.49 -16.23
N PRO A 53 33.09 3.30 -15.62
CA PRO A 53 34.24 2.78 -16.33
C PRO A 53 33.94 1.43 -17.01
N GLN A 54 34.60 1.13 -18.12
CA GLN A 54 34.40 -0.12 -18.88
C GLN A 54 34.69 -1.38 -18.03
N TRP A 55 35.56 -1.28 -17.02
CA TRP A 55 35.85 -2.38 -16.09
C TRP A 55 34.75 -2.60 -15.03
N CYS A 56 33.87 -1.61 -14.82
CA CYS A 56 32.62 -1.75 -14.07
C CYS A 56 31.51 -2.39 -14.91
N SER A 57 31.81 -2.79 -16.15
CA SER A 57 30.89 -3.55 -16.98
C SER A 57 30.52 -4.85 -16.25
N PRO A 58 29.24 -5.25 -16.25
CA PRO A 58 28.78 -6.41 -15.52
C PRO A 58 29.32 -7.72 -16.08
N THR A 59 30.23 -7.75 -17.05
CA THR A 59 30.69 -8.99 -17.70
C THR A 59 31.26 -10.01 -16.71
N CYS A 60 32.04 -9.58 -15.71
CA CYS A 60 32.54 -10.47 -14.67
C CYS A 60 31.41 -11.01 -13.77
N SER A 61 30.57 -10.12 -13.23
CA SER A 61 29.45 -10.51 -12.37
C SER A 61 28.36 -11.29 -13.12
N HIS A 62 28.24 -11.08 -14.43
CA HIS A 62 27.37 -11.81 -15.35
C HIS A 62 27.84 -13.24 -15.55
N GLY A 63 29.15 -13.46 -15.77
CA GLY A 63 29.72 -14.81 -15.82
C GLY A 63 29.48 -15.58 -14.51
N LEU A 64 29.75 -14.95 -13.37
CA LEU A 64 29.50 -15.54 -12.05
C LEU A 64 28.01 -15.82 -11.79
N MET A 65 27.10 -14.98 -12.31
CA MET A 65 25.65 -15.22 -12.26
C MET A 65 25.25 -16.48 -13.03
N LEU A 66 25.77 -16.64 -14.24
CA LEU A 66 25.48 -17.80 -15.09
C LEU A 66 25.99 -19.10 -14.46
N GLU A 67 27.22 -19.09 -13.93
CA GLU A 67 27.75 -20.27 -13.23
C GLU A 67 26.89 -20.65 -12.03
N ARG A 68 26.52 -19.67 -11.20
CA ARG A 68 25.67 -19.92 -10.02
C ARG A 68 24.34 -20.58 -10.41
N GLU A 69 23.71 -20.10 -11.46
CA GLU A 69 22.45 -20.66 -11.95
C GLU A 69 22.62 -22.10 -12.46
N SER A 70 23.70 -22.36 -13.21
CA SER A 70 24.07 -23.71 -13.67
C SER A 70 24.28 -24.67 -12.50
N TRP A 71 24.96 -24.22 -11.44
CA TRP A 71 25.17 -25.02 -10.24
C TRP A 71 23.86 -25.31 -9.50
N ARG A 72 23.01 -24.28 -9.34
CA ARG A 72 21.71 -24.43 -8.69
C ARG A 72 20.87 -25.51 -9.37
N GLN A 73 20.72 -25.44 -10.70
CA GLN A 73 19.93 -26.41 -11.46
C GLN A 73 20.44 -27.85 -11.29
N ARG A 74 21.77 -28.05 -11.32
CA ARG A 74 22.38 -29.38 -11.10
C ARG A 74 22.13 -29.92 -9.70
N MET A 75 22.14 -29.06 -8.68
CA MET A 75 21.94 -29.47 -7.29
C MET A 75 20.47 -29.67 -6.91
N THR A 76 19.54 -29.09 -7.68
CA THR A 76 18.09 -29.16 -7.38
C THR A 76 17.31 -29.99 -8.40
N ALA A 77 17.98 -30.69 -9.31
CA ALA A 77 17.32 -31.62 -10.21
C ALA A 77 16.76 -32.82 -9.42
N PRO A 78 15.51 -33.26 -9.70
CA PRO A 78 15.00 -34.52 -9.14
C PRO A 78 15.82 -35.70 -9.65
N GLU A 79 15.92 -36.77 -8.85
CA GLU A 79 16.53 -38.05 -9.26
C GLU A 79 15.74 -38.76 -10.36
#